data_AF-A0A1Y5IN88-F1
#
_entry.id   AF-A0A1Y5IN88-F1
#
_cell.length_a   1.000
_cell.length_b   1.000
_cell.length_c   1.000
_cell.angle_alpha   90.00
_cell.angle_beta   90.00
_cell.angle_gamma   90.00
#
_symmetry.space_group_name_H-M   'P 1'
#
loop_
_entity.id
_entity.type
_entity.pdbx_description
1 polymer ?
#
loop_
_entity_poly.entity_id
_entity_poly.type
_entity_poly.pdbx_seq_one_letter_code
_entity_poly.pdbx_strand_id
1 'polypeptide(L)'
;MHFRPGKQSQSANSTCEETQRGGKGSSKTTRSQRTNKTYKQRVSGRPTVDDVERASRGDRTKAMGVVEREAPYRLTRDEREAWERAKKRGVLETRSTSKDALAPHRFPLVNTHRAYCDATARTFVCVEQDAQGEDEVVVDLSTLRARADGAARARLMTMGVEVGAIVDDLCGDEEPLAAQMRYVAVTKAGLERTALVELLDGGEVETTPSPSEDDIDAARDAVAVVADRVRALKDSGKSNADEDVKAGVQELISLKATLEAMEAAASRNIEGSDQTGVNAEEELESVEEEARRSIEELPIHGLPERFVRFKCSDRAMAKSLSKAISQEDLSPLCL
;
A
#
# COMPACT_ATOMS: atom_id res chain seq x y z
N MET A 1 17.27 -1.31 -9.04
CA MET A 1 17.49 -0.37 -7.91
C MET A 1 17.04 -1.03 -6.61
N HIS A 2 17.92 -1.16 -5.61
CA HIS A 2 17.61 -1.80 -4.33
C HIS A 2 16.95 -0.78 -3.39
N PHE A 3 15.64 -0.84 -3.18
CA PHE A 3 14.96 -0.06 -2.14
C PHE A 3 14.82 -0.93 -0.89
N ARG A 4 15.61 -0.63 0.14
CA ARG A 4 15.54 -1.30 1.46
C ARG A 4 14.32 -0.80 2.26
N PRO A 5 13.74 -1.63 3.15
CA PRO A 5 12.68 -1.22 4.06
C PRO A 5 13.19 -0.15 5.04
N GLY A 6 12.41 0.93 5.20
CA GLY A 6 12.79 2.11 5.96
C GLY A 6 12.90 1.87 7.47
N LYS A 7 13.87 2.51 8.12
CA LYS A 7 13.98 2.58 9.58
C LYS A 7 12.93 3.55 10.14
N GLN A 8 12.25 3.12 11.21
CA GLN A 8 11.37 3.96 12.02
C GLN A 8 12.15 5.17 12.56
N SER A 9 11.70 6.38 12.23
CA SER A 9 12.28 7.62 12.75
C SER A 9 11.80 7.85 14.18
N GLN A 10 12.70 7.72 15.15
CA GLN A 10 12.52 8.32 16.46
C GLN A 10 12.78 9.82 16.34
N SER A 11 11.74 10.62 16.58
CA SER A 11 11.82 12.08 16.69
C SER A 11 12.51 12.45 18.00
N ALA A 12 13.69 13.05 17.93
CA ALA A 12 14.32 13.75 19.04
C ALA A 12 14.31 15.26 18.75
N ASN A 13 13.32 15.97 19.31
CA ASN A 13 13.36 17.41 19.47
C ASN A 13 14.40 17.77 20.55
N SER A 14 15.28 18.73 20.27
CA SER A 14 15.66 19.83 21.18
C SER A 14 16.98 20.47 20.73
N THR A 15 16.95 21.71 20.24
CA THR A 15 17.36 22.91 20.99
C THR A 15 17.40 24.13 20.06
N CYS A 16 16.96 25.23 20.64
CA CYS A 16 16.68 26.53 20.06
C CYS A 16 17.97 27.33 19.83
N GLU A 17 18.03 28.13 18.76
CA GLU A 17 18.67 29.44 18.82
C GLU A 17 18.00 30.41 17.84
N GLU A 18 17.53 31.52 18.40
CA GLU A 18 16.61 32.48 17.82
C GLU A 18 17.41 33.65 17.23
N THR A 19 17.50 33.76 15.90
CA THR A 19 18.07 34.97 15.25
C THR A 19 16.95 35.91 14.83
N GLN A 20 16.80 37.01 15.57
CA GLN A 20 15.90 38.11 15.23
C GLN A 20 16.34 38.80 13.94
N ARG A 21 15.43 38.88 12.95
CA ARG A 21 15.50 39.88 11.88
C ARG A 21 14.23 40.70 11.84
N GLY A 22 14.38 41.97 12.21
CA GLY A 22 13.32 42.95 12.30
C GLY A 22 12.72 43.35 10.96
N GLY A 23 11.48 43.83 11.05
CA GLY A 23 10.75 44.47 9.98
C GLY A 23 9.30 44.70 10.36
N LYS A 24 9.02 45.82 11.04
CA LYS A 24 7.66 46.36 11.20
C LYS A 24 7.13 46.76 9.81
N GLY A 25 6.59 45.78 9.09
CA GLY A 25 5.83 45.98 7.87
C GLY A 25 4.39 45.56 8.12
N SER A 26 3.47 46.51 7.98
CA SER A 26 2.02 46.31 7.94
C SER A 26 1.66 44.96 7.33
N SER A 27 1.01 44.10 8.12
CA SER A 27 0.57 42.77 7.74
C SER A 27 -0.46 42.85 6.63
N LYS A 28 0.00 42.99 5.39
CA LYS A 28 -0.72 42.53 4.21
C LYS A 28 -0.74 41.01 4.31
N THR A 29 -1.73 40.50 5.03
CA THR A 29 -2.17 39.12 4.86
C THR A 29 -2.47 38.97 3.38
N THR A 30 -1.55 38.38 2.64
CA THR A 30 -1.75 38.13 1.22
C THR A 30 -3.02 37.30 1.12
N ARG A 31 -3.97 37.81 0.33
CA ARG A 31 -5.28 37.19 0.03
C ARG A 31 -5.17 35.71 -0.37
N SER A 32 -3.98 35.26 -0.76
CA SER A 32 -3.59 33.87 -1.01
C SER A 32 -3.66 32.93 0.20
N GLN A 33 -3.65 33.43 1.44
CA GLN A 33 -3.72 32.58 2.64
C GLN A 33 -5.15 32.29 3.10
N ARG A 34 -6.17 32.95 2.52
CA ARG A 34 -7.56 32.84 2.98
C ARG A 34 -8.51 32.10 2.03
N THR A 35 -8.02 31.47 0.96
CA THR A 35 -8.89 30.81 -0.05
C THR A 35 -8.40 29.45 -0.59
N ASN A 36 -7.58 28.68 0.15
CA ASN A 36 -7.11 27.36 -0.31
C ASN A 36 -7.52 26.21 0.64
N LYS A 37 -8.80 26.12 0.98
CA LYS A 37 -9.39 24.90 1.57
C LYS A 37 -10.64 24.42 0.82
N THR A 38 -10.82 24.84 -0.42
CA THR A 38 -11.60 24.07 -1.38
C THR A 38 -10.73 22.90 -1.79
N TYR A 39 -11.12 21.71 -1.36
CA TYR A 39 -10.51 20.42 -1.67
C TYR A 39 -9.94 20.40 -3.09
N LYS A 40 -8.69 19.92 -3.24
CA LYS A 40 -8.12 19.54 -4.54
C LYS A 40 -9.20 18.74 -5.27
N GLN A 41 -9.87 19.35 -6.25
CA GLN A 41 -10.86 18.65 -7.04
C GLN A 41 -10.05 17.68 -7.90
N ARG A 42 -9.88 16.45 -7.40
CA ARG A 42 -9.28 15.35 -8.15
C ARG A 42 -10.24 15.11 -9.30
N VAL A 43 -9.87 15.57 -10.48
CA VAL A 43 -10.64 15.23 -11.67
C VAL A 43 -10.30 13.77 -11.96
N SER A 44 -11.36 12.97 -12.00
CA SER A 44 -11.37 11.52 -12.10
C SER A 44 -10.94 11.08 -13.50
N GLY A 45 -10.03 10.11 -13.57
CA GLY A 45 -9.83 9.32 -14.79
C GLY A 45 -8.41 9.39 -15.36
N ARG A 46 -8.23 8.60 -16.43
CA ARG A 46 -7.05 8.65 -17.29
C ARG A 46 -6.87 10.08 -17.85
N PRO A 47 -5.67 10.68 -17.75
CA PRO A 47 -5.42 12.01 -18.28
C PRO A 47 -5.53 12.04 -19.80
N THR A 48 -5.89 13.20 -20.37
CA THR A 48 -5.80 13.37 -21.83
C THR A 48 -4.38 13.75 -22.25
N VAL A 49 -4.02 13.50 -23.51
CA VAL A 49 -2.72 13.94 -24.06
C VAL A 49 -2.55 15.47 -23.96
N ASP A 50 -3.64 16.24 -24.12
CA ASP A 50 -3.64 17.70 -23.93
C ASP A 50 -3.28 18.08 -22.49
N ASP A 51 -3.79 17.34 -21.50
CA ASP A 51 -3.45 17.58 -20.10
C ASP A 51 -1.97 17.33 -19.82
N VAL A 52 -1.41 16.25 -20.37
CA VAL A 52 0.01 15.93 -20.22
C VAL A 52 0.88 16.99 -20.89
N GLU A 53 0.52 17.46 -22.08
CA GLU A 53 1.21 18.57 -22.78
C GLU A 53 1.18 19.88 -22.00
N ARG A 54 0.05 20.21 -21.38
CA ARG A 54 -0.10 21.43 -20.57
C ARG A 54 0.71 21.32 -19.26
N ALA A 55 0.59 20.21 -18.54
CA ALA A 55 1.34 19.99 -17.30
C ALA A 55 2.84 20.05 -17.52
N SER A 56 3.30 19.50 -18.64
CA SER A 56 4.72 19.48 -18.99
C SER A 56 5.29 20.84 -19.41
N ARG A 57 4.45 21.85 -19.64
CA ARG A 57 4.82 23.27 -19.77
C ARG A 57 4.67 24.05 -18.47
N GLY A 58 4.03 23.45 -17.46
CA GLY A 58 3.64 24.13 -16.21
C GLY A 58 2.31 24.89 -16.32
N ASP A 59 1.52 24.61 -17.36
CA ASP A 59 0.19 25.19 -17.54
C ASP A 59 -0.85 24.43 -16.70
N ARG A 60 -1.96 25.10 -16.38
CA ARG A 60 -3.11 24.47 -15.70
C ARG A 60 -3.62 23.30 -16.55
N THR A 61 -4.04 22.19 -15.96
CA THR A 61 -4.65 21.05 -16.66
C THR A 61 -6.17 21.06 -16.49
N LYS A 62 -6.89 20.28 -17.30
CA LYS A 62 -8.33 20.03 -17.18
C LYS A 62 -8.57 18.79 -16.32
N ALA A 63 -8.02 17.64 -16.71
CA ALA A 63 -8.30 16.35 -16.07
C ALA A 63 -7.29 15.92 -15.00
N MET A 64 -6.04 16.39 -15.05
CA MET A 64 -5.06 16.01 -14.02
C MET A 64 -5.18 16.78 -12.70
N GLY A 65 -6.04 17.81 -12.66
CA GLY A 65 -6.18 18.68 -11.49
C GLY A 65 -4.87 19.39 -11.09
N VAL A 66 -4.70 19.63 -9.79
CA VAL A 66 -3.49 20.27 -9.26
C VAL A 66 -2.33 19.26 -9.28
N VAL A 67 -1.35 19.51 -10.13
CA VAL A 67 -0.08 18.76 -10.15
C VAL A 67 0.56 18.80 -8.76
N GLU A 68 0.81 17.62 -8.20
CA GLU A 68 1.38 17.51 -6.87
C GLU A 68 2.85 17.92 -6.87
N ARG A 69 3.27 18.56 -5.77
CA ARG A 69 4.67 19.03 -5.61
C ARG A 69 5.67 17.86 -5.58
N GLU A 70 5.19 16.69 -5.19
CA GLU A 70 5.97 15.46 -5.07
C GLU A 70 6.13 14.72 -6.40
N ALA A 71 5.21 14.94 -7.35
CA ALA A 71 5.26 14.38 -8.71
C ALA A 71 5.28 15.51 -9.77
N PRO A 72 6.42 16.20 -9.95
CA PRO A 72 6.53 17.28 -10.94
C PRO A 72 6.40 16.73 -12.37
N TYR A 73 5.79 17.51 -13.26
CA TYR A 73 5.70 17.21 -14.70
C TYR A 73 6.38 18.28 -15.59
N ARG A 74 6.63 19.48 -15.06
CA ARG A 74 7.18 20.56 -15.88
C ARG A 74 8.58 20.22 -16.39
N LEU A 75 8.75 20.20 -17.70
CA LEU A 75 10.00 19.86 -18.36
C LEU A 75 10.84 21.12 -18.65
N THR A 76 12.15 20.96 -18.52
CA THR A 76 13.14 21.84 -19.14
C THR A 76 13.16 21.67 -20.66
N ARG A 77 13.91 22.52 -21.37
CA ARG A 77 14.06 22.44 -22.83
C ARG A 77 14.64 21.09 -23.25
N ASP A 78 15.72 20.66 -22.62
CA ASP A 78 16.44 19.43 -22.98
C ASP A 78 15.58 18.19 -22.69
N GLU A 79 14.87 18.18 -21.55
CA GLU A 79 13.90 17.13 -21.23
C GLU A 79 12.74 17.10 -22.21
N ARG A 80 12.27 18.26 -22.69
CA ARG A 80 11.23 18.31 -23.72
C ARG A 80 11.72 17.68 -25.03
N GLU A 81 12.93 18.03 -25.48
CA GLU A 81 13.50 17.42 -26.69
C GLU A 81 13.65 15.90 -26.53
N ALA A 82 14.05 15.42 -25.34
CA ALA A 82 14.09 13.99 -25.03
C ALA A 82 12.70 13.35 -25.04
N TRP A 83 11.70 14.00 -24.44
CA TRP A 83 10.32 13.50 -24.39
C TRP A 83 9.66 13.45 -25.77
N GLU A 84 9.88 14.45 -26.63
CA GLU A 84 9.39 14.44 -28.03
C GLU A 84 9.98 13.27 -28.83
N ARG A 85 11.25 12.90 -28.59
CA ARG A 85 11.84 11.69 -29.18
C ARG A 85 11.20 10.43 -28.62
N ALA A 86 10.96 10.39 -27.31
CA ALA A 86 10.34 9.24 -26.64
C ALA A 86 8.91 8.99 -27.16
N LYS A 87 8.08 10.02 -27.29
CA LYS A 87 6.72 9.91 -27.87
C LYS A 87 6.71 9.26 -29.25
N LYS A 88 7.69 9.61 -30.10
CA LYS A 88 7.81 9.06 -31.46
C LYS A 88 8.31 7.62 -31.47
N ARG A 89 9.21 7.26 -30.54
CA ARG A 89 9.85 5.95 -30.49
C ARG A 89 9.10 4.92 -29.65
N GLY A 90 8.24 5.37 -28.73
CA GLY A 90 7.61 4.52 -27.72
C GLY A 90 8.55 4.15 -26.56
N VAL A 91 9.78 4.68 -26.53
CA VAL A 91 10.82 4.36 -25.54
C VAL A 91 11.46 5.64 -25.05
N LEU A 92 11.51 5.82 -23.72
CA LEU A 92 12.28 6.87 -23.08
C LEU A 92 13.71 6.41 -22.82
N GLU A 93 14.69 7.27 -23.07
CA GLU A 93 16.09 7.02 -22.69
C GLU A 93 16.49 8.04 -21.61
N THR A 94 17.01 7.56 -20.48
CA THR A 94 17.51 8.40 -19.39
C THR A 94 18.91 7.95 -18.99
N ARG A 95 19.68 8.82 -18.32
CA ARG A 95 20.95 8.42 -17.71
C ARG A 95 20.71 8.01 -16.26
N SER A 96 21.36 6.92 -15.83
CA SER A 96 21.27 6.33 -14.49
C SER A 96 21.74 7.26 -13.37
N THR A 97 22.46 8.34 -13.71
CA THR A 97 22.93 9.39 -12.78
C THR A 97 21.82 10.35 -12.33
N SER A 98 20.59 10.20 -12.82
CA SER A 98 19.47 11.05 -12.44
C SER A 98 18.94 10.79 -11.02
N LYS A 99 19.52 9.90 -10.22
CA LYS A 99 19.07 9.56 -8.85
C LYS A 99 19.26 10.72 -7.85
N ASP A 100 18.29 11.63 -7.73
CA ASP A 100 18.21 12.55 -6.59
C ASP A 100 17.77 11.77 -5.34
N ALA A 101 18.72 11.48 -4.45
CA ALA A 101 18.47 10.78 -3.20
C ALA A 101 17.51 11.53 -2.25
N LEU A 102 17.35 12.86 -2.43
CA LEU A 102 16.47 13.69 -1.60
C LEU A 102 15.04 13.74 -2.12
N ALA A 103 14.77 13.21 -3.32
CA ALA A 103 13.45 13.26 -3.93
C ALA A 103 13.24 12.16 -4.99
N PRO A 104 12.97 10.91 -4.57
CA PRO A 104 12.87 9.76 -5.47
C PRO A 104 11.76 9.88 -6.54
N HIS A 105 10.78 10.77 -6.35
CA HIS A 105 9.68 11.01 -7.28
C HIS A 105 9.85 12.27 -8.16
N ARG A 106 10.96 13.00 -8.04
CA ARG A 106 11.21 14.25 -8.79
C ARG A 106 11.95 14.03 -10.10
N PHE A 107 11.38 13.21 -10.98
CA PHE A 107 11.86 13.05 -12.35
C PHE A 107 10.80 13.52 -13.34
N PRO A 108 10.72 14.84 -13.63
CA PRO A 108 9.69 15.40 -14.51
C PRO A 108 9.59 14.69 -15.85
N LEU A 109 10.73 14.35 -16.45
CA LEU A 109 10.80 13.62 -17.72
C LEU A 109 10.13 12.24 -17.63
N VAL A 110 10.49 11.44 -16.62
CA VAL A 110 9.93 10.09 -16.40
C VAL A 110 8.45 10.18 -16.09
N ASN A 111 8.06 11.04 -15.15
CA ASN A 111 6.66 11.23 -14.76
C ASN A 111 5.79 11.67 -15.93
N THR A 112 6.28 12.60 -16.76
CA THR A 112 5.55 13.08 -17.94
C THR A 112 5.42 11.99 -18.99
N HIS A 113 6.47 11.21 -19.23
CA HIS A 113 6.37 10.11 -20.18
C HIS A 113 5.45 9.00 -19.69
N ARG A 114 5.52 8.64 -18.41
CA ARG A 114 4.60 7.70 -17.76
C ARG A 114 3.15 8.16 -17.86
N ALA A 115 2.88 9.44 -17.58
CA ALA A 115 1.56 10.04 -17.74
C ALA A 115 1.10 10.08 -19.20
N TYR A 116 2.01 10.23 -20.16
CA TYR A 116 1.69 10.14 -21.60
C TYR A 116 1.32 8.71 -22.03
N CYS A 117 2.06 7.71 -21.55
CA CYS A 117 1.74 6.30 -21.76
C CYS A 117 0.38 5.96 -21.16
N ASP A 118 0.10 6.44 -19.94
CA ASP A 118 -1.24 6.38 -19.35
C ASP A 118 -2.27 7.12 -20.22
N ALA A 119 -2.04 8.35 -20.67
CA ALA A 119 -2.99 9.05 -21.54
C ALA A 119 -3.30 8.34 -22.88
N THR A 120 -2.41 7.45 -23.33
CA THR A 120 -2.51 6.73 -24.62
C THR A 120 -2.79 5.24 -24.48
N ALA A 121 -3.01 4.74 -23.26
CA ALA A 121 -3.19 3.32 -22.94
C ALA A 121 -2.06 2.43 -23.51
N ARG A 122 -0.82 2.91 -23.37
CA ARG A 122 0.38 2.19 -23.80
C ARG A 122 1.22 1.81 -22.60
N THR A 123 1.94 0.71 -22.73
CA THR A 123 2.97 0.32 -21.76
C THR A 123 4.06 1.39 -21.72
N PHE A 124 4.50 1.75 -20.52
CA PHE A 124 5.67 2.63 -20.36
C PHE A 124 6.95 1.80 -20.47
N VAL A 125 7.89 2.27 -21.29
CA VAL A 125 9.20 1.63 -21.50
C VAL A 125 10.29 2.68 -21.37
N CYS A 126 11.24 2.44 -20.47
CA CYS A 126 12.38 3.33 -20.23
C CYS A 126 13.69 2.54 -20.24
N VAL A 127 14.70 3.03 -20.96
CA VAL A 127 16.07 2.56 -20.90
C VAL A 127 16.85 3.49 -19.97
N GLU A 128 17.27 2.97 -18.83
CA GLU A 128 18.20 3.62 -17.92
C GLU A 128 19.64 3.29 -18.36
N GLN A 129 20.28 4.26 -19.00
CA GLN A 129 21.63 4.10 -19.52
C GLN A 129 22.67 4.31 -18.42
N ASP A 130 23.57 3.36 -18.27
CA ASP A 130 24.71 3.48 -17.38
C ASP A 130 25.95 4.05 -18.12
N ALA A 131 27.04 4.22 -17.38
CA ALA A 131 28.29 4.69 -17.96
C ALA A 131 29.10 3.55 -18.60
N GLN A 132 28.91 2.31 -18.16
CA GLN A 132 29.70 1.13 -18.55
C GLN A 132 29.09 0.36 -19.73
N GLY A 133 27.85 0.63 -20.10
CA GLY A 133 27.08 -0.02 -21.16
C GLY A 133 26.09 -1.08 -20.66
N GLU A 134 26.06 -1.39 -19.37
CA GLU A 134 25.11 -2.28 -18.69
C GLU A 134 23.78 -1.53 -18.44
N ASP A 135 23.09 -1.21 -19.52
CA ASP A 135 21.83 -0.47 -19.49
C ASP A 135 20.69 -1.36 -18.90
N GLU A 136 19.77 -0.75 -18.14
CA GLU A 136 18.57 -1.43 -17.64
C GLU A 136 17.33 -0.99 -18.42
N VAL A 137 16.48 -1.93 -18.84
CA VAL A 137 15.15 -1.63 -19.40
C VAL A 137 14.11 -1.76 -18.28
N VAL A 138 13.31 -0.74 -18.07
CA VAL A 138 12.22 -0.69 -17.09
C VAL A 138 10.90 -0.59 -17.84
N VAL A 139 9.99 -1.51 -17.52
CA VAL A 139 8.65 -1.56 -18.08
C VAL A 139 7.66 -1.36 -16.94
N ASP A 140 6.67 -0.49 -17.15
CA ASP A 140 5.58 -0.28 -16.19
C ASP A 140 4.24 -0.59 -16.84
N LEU A 141 3.55 -1.59 -16.29
CA LEU A 141 2.23 -2.03 -16.74
C LEU A 141 1.08 -1.23 -16.11
N SER A 142 1.34 -0.42 -15.07
CA SER A 142 0.26 0.33 -14.42
C SER A 142 -0.36 1.38 -15.36
N THR A 143 0.35 1.79 -16.41
CA THR A 143 -0.16 2.68 -17.46
C THR A 143 -1.24 2.03 -18.32
N LEU A 144 -1.40 0.70 -18.25
CA LEU A 144 -2.52 0.00 -18.87
C LEU A 144 -3.78 0.02 -18.00
N ARG A 145 -3.67 0.30 -16.69
CA ARG A 145 -4.78 0.29 -15.71
C ARG A 145 -5.53 -1.06 -15.71
N ALA A 146 -4.79 -2.15 -15.83
CA ALA A 146 -5.31 -3.52 -15.79
C ALA A 146 -5.77 -3.89 -14.37
N ARG A 147 -6.72 -4.83 -14.27
CA ARG A 147 -7.11 -5.43 -12.99
C ARG A 147 -6.32 -6.71 -12.72
N ALA A 148 -5.96 -7.41 -13.80
CA ALA A 148 -5.04 -8.53 -13.86
C ALA A 148 -3.99 -8.29 -14.96
N ASP A 149 -2.71 -8.56 -14.67
CA ASP A 149 -1.60 -8.40 -15.62
C ASP A 149 -0.62 -9.60 -15.62
N GLY A 150 -0.90 -10.68 -14.87
CA GLY A 150 -0.05 -11.87 -14.81
C GLY A 150 0.37 -12.43 -16.18
N ALA A 151 -0.55 -12.47 -17.16
CA ALA A 151 -0.23 -12.91 -18.51
C ALA A 151 0.70 -11.94 -19.26
N ALA A 152 0.52 -10.62 -19.08
CA ALA A 152 1.40 -9.61 -19.65
C ALA A 152 2.81 -9.70 -19.03
N ARG A 153 2.90 -9.91 -17.72
CA ARG A 153 4.17 -10.15 -17.02
C ARG A 153 4.88 -11.40 -17.55
N ALA A 154 4.18 -12.52 -17.67
CA ALA A 154 4.74 -13.76 -18.22
C ALA A 154 5.27 -13.57 -19.66
N ARG A 155 4.56 -12.80 -20.48
CA ARG A 155 5.00 -12.44 -21.83
C ARG A 155 6.30 -11.61 -21.80
N LEU A 156 6.36 -10.61 -20.94
CA LEU A 156 7.55 -9.78 -20.74
C LEU A 156 8.76 -10.62 -20.28
N MET A 157 8.57 -11.54 -19.32
CA MET A 157 9.61 -12.47 -18.88
C MET A 157 10.15 -13.30 -20.03
N THR A 158 9.25 -13.83 -20.87
CA THR A 158 9.63 -14.62 -22.06
C THR A 158 10.50 -13.80 -23.01
N MET A 159 10.10 -12.57 -23.33
CA MET A 159 10.88 -11.68 -24.20
C MET A 159 12.28 -11.38 -23.64
N GLY A 160 12.41 -11.23 -22.32
CA GLY A 160 13.70 -11.02 -21.66
C GLY A 160 14.61 -12.25 -21.75
N VAL A 161 14.05 -13.44 -21.48
CA VAL A 161 14.79 -14.72 -21.55
C VAL A 161 15.25 -15.01 -22.98
N GLU A 162 14.41 -14.77 -23.98
CA GLU A 162 14.74 -14.98 -25.41
C GLU A 162 15.99 -14.20 -25.85
N VAL A 163 16.23 -13.02 -25.28
CA VAL A 163 17.40 -12.18 -25.58
C VAL A 163 18.55 -12.36 -24.60
N GLY A 164 18.39 -13.23 -23.58
CA GLY A 164 19.40 -13.47 -22.56
C GLY A 164 19.55 -12.36 -21.52
N ALA A 165 18.55 -11.49 -21.34
CA ALA A 165 18.55 -10.49 -20.28
C ALA A 165 18.22 -11.14 -18.93
N ILE A 166 18.78 -10.59 -17.84
CA ILE A 166 18.36 -10.97 -16.48
C ILE A 166 17.08 -10.19 -16.16
N VAL A 167 16.00 -10.91 -15.86
CA VAL A 167 14.69 -10.31 -15.62
C VAL A 167 14.34 -10.33 -14.13
N ASP A 168 13.96 -9.18 -13.59
CA ASP A 168 13.47 -9.01 -12.23
C ASP A 168 11.99 -8.59 -12.30
N ASP A 169 11.07 -9.44 -11.82
CA ASP A 169 9.67 -9.05 -11.57
C ASP A 169 9.58 -8.31 -10.24
N LEU A 170 9.23 -7.03 -10.26
CA LEU A 170 9.03 -6.24 -9.05
C LEU A 170 7.56 -6.11 -8.65
N CYS A 171 6.66 -6.78 -9.36
CA CYS A 171 5.23 -6.77 -9.10
C CYS A 171 4.80 -7.70 -7.95
N GLY A 172 5.66 -8.65 -7.57
CA GLY A 172 5.32 -9.75 -6.65
C GLY A 172 4.31 -10.73 -7.24
N ASP A 173 3.78 -11.65 -6.44
CA ASP A 173 2.77 -12.63 -6.91
C ASP A 173 1.35 -12.04 -7.01
N GLU A 174 1.21 -10.78 -6.62
CA GLU A 174 0.01 -9.97 -6.59
C GLU A 174 -0.55 -9.62 -7.98
N GLU A 175 -1.88 -9.61 -8.13
CA GLU A 175 -2.55 -8.95 -9.25
C GLU A 175 -2.92 -7.49 -8.93
N PRO A 176 -2.94 -6.57 -9.92
CA PRO A 176 -3.19 -5.14 -9.69
C PRO A 176 -4.42 -4.81 -8.83
N LEU A 177 -5.54 -5.52 -9.02
CA LEU A 177 -6.76 -5.30 -8.24
C LEU A 177 -6.55 -5.62 -6.75
N ALA A 178 -5.93 -6.77 -6.44
CA ALA A 178 -5.65 -7.16 -5.06
C ALA A 178 -4.66 -6.17 -4.39
N ALA A 179 -3.66 -5.71 -5.15
CA ALA A 179 -2.72 -4.68 -4.69
C ALA A 179 -3.46 -3.39 -4.28
N GLN A 180 -4.43 -2.99 -5.10
CA GLN A 180 -5.22 -1.79 -4.86
C GLN A 180 -6.24 -1.98 -3.73
N MET A 181 -6.84 -3.17 -3.61
CA MET A 181 -7.72 -3.51 -2.48
C MET A 181 -6.99 -3.35 -1.15
N ARG A 182 -5.75 -3.85 -1.04
CA ARG A 182 -4.93 -3.62 0.15
C ARG A 182 -4.68 -2.14 0.41
N TYR A 183 -4.31 -1.38 -0.62
CA TYR A 183 -4.10 0.06 -0.48
C TYR A 183 -5.35 0.78 0.04
N VAL A 184 -6.53 0.46 -0.51
CA VAL A 184 -7.82 1.01 -0.09
C VAL A 184 -8.16 0.59 1.33
N ALA A 185 -8.00 -0.70 1.66
CA ALA A 185 -8.27 -1.22 3.00
C ALA A 185 -7.40 -0.52 4.05
N VAL A 186 -6.09 -0.41 3.82
CA VAL A 186 -5.17 0.32 4.70
C VAL A 186 -5.55 1.80 4.80
N THR A 187 -5.93 2.44 3.69
CA THR A 187 -6.32 3.86 3.70
C THR A 187 -7.62 4.10 4.46
N LYS A 188 -8.60 3.18 4.37
CA LYS A 188 -9.87 3.23 5.11
C LYS A 188 -9.69 2.97 6.60
N ALA A 189 -8.89 1.95 6.94
CA ALA A 189 -8.59 1.56 8.32
C ALA A 189 -7.70 2.59 9.04
N GLY A 190 -6.95 3.38 8.29
CA GLY A 190 -5.97 4.32 8.85
C GLY A 190 -4.69 3.62 9.30
N LEU A 191 -4.13 4.01 10.45
CA LEU A 191 -2.92 3.40 11.02
C LEU A 191 -3.20 2.10 11.80
N GLU A 192 -4.47 1.72 11.97
CA GLU A 192 -4.86 0.51 12.67
C GLU A 192 -4.97 -0.66 11.68
N ARG A 193 -4.33 -1.79 11.97
CA ARG A 193 -4.51 -3.02 11.20
C ARG A 193 -5.89 -3.58 11.51
N THR A 194 -6.80 -3.53 10.54
CA THR A 194 -8.10 -4.20 10.63
C THR A 194 -7.96 -5.66 10.21
N ALA A 195 -8.90 -6.50 10.66
CA ALA A 195 -8.99 -7.91 10.26
C ALA A 195 -8.99 -8.10 8.74
N LEU A 196 -9.53 -7.13 7.99
CA LEU A 196 -9.50 -7.13 6.53
C LEU A 196 -8.08 -6.96 5.94
N VAL A 197 -7.23 -6.13 6.56
CA VAL A 197 -5.82 -5.98 6.14
C VAL A 197 -5.06 -7.29 6.41
N GLU A 198 -5.32 -7.94 7.54
CA GLU A 198 -4.69 -9.24 7.86
C GLU A 198 -5.15 -10.36 6.93
N LEU A 199 -6.45 -10.39 6.58
CA LEU A 199 -6.99 -11.33 5.61
C LEU A 199 -6.36 -11.14 4.21
N LEU A 200 -6.18 -9.89 3.77
CA LEU A 200 -5.58 -9.57 2.46
C LEU A 200 -4.05 -9.74 2.45
N ASP A 201 -3.38 -9.67 3.60
CA ASP A 201 -1.95 -9.97 3.75
C ASP A 201 -1.68 -11.49 3.87
N GLY A 202 -2.73 -12.33 3.84
CA GLY A 202 -2.61 -13.79 3.97
C GLY A 202 -2.32 -14.27 5.40
N GLY A 203 -2.63 -13.46 6.41
CA GLY A 203 -2.55 -13.85 7.81
C GLY A 203 -3.67 -14.85 8.15
N GLU A 204 -3.30 -16.01 8.67
CA GLU A 204 -4.24 -16.81 9.45
C GLU A 204 -4.70 -15.95 10.63
N VAL A 205 -5.99 -15.63 10.69
CA VAL A 205 -6.58 -15.08 11.90
C VAL A 205 -6.38 -16.16 12.96
N GLU A 206 -5.44 -15.97 13.90
CA GLU A 206 -5.28 -16.83 15.06
C GLU A 206 -6.57 -16.76 15.87
N THR A 207 -7.52 -17.61 15.50
CA THR A 207 -8.68 -17.92 16.29
C THR A 207 -8.18 -18.81 17.42
N THR A 208 -7.75 -18.20 18.53
CA THR A 208 -7.67 -18.97 19.78
C THR A 208 -9.03 -19.63 19.96
N PRO A 209 -9.13 -20.98 20.00
CA PRO A 209 -10.42 -21.63 20.02
C PRO A 209 -11.18 -21.16 21.25
N SER A 210 -12.31 -20.52 20.99
CA SER A 210 -13.23 -20.05 22.02
C SER A 210 -13.66 -21.26 22.87
N PRO A 211 -13.68 -21.13 24.22
CA PRO A 211 -14.11 -22.22 25.09
C PRO A 211 -15.54 -22.64 24.73
N SER A 212 -15.77 -23.94 24.60
CA SER A 212 -17.10 -24.49 24.28
C SER A 212 -18.04 -24.36 25.48
N GLU A 213 -19.36 -24.47 25.24
CA GLU A 213 -20.36 -24.47 26.32
C GLU A 213 -20.09 -25.62 27.32
N ASP A 214 -19.67 -26.79 26.81
CA ASP A 214 -19.27 -27.94 27.61
C ASP A 214 -18.05 -27.64 28.51
N ASP A 215 -17.09 -26.83 28.04
CA ASP A 215 -15.92 -26.42 28.84
C ASP A 215 -16.30 -25.47 29.99
N ILE A 216 -17.27 -24.58 29.73
CA ILE A 216 -17.79 -23.63 30.73
C ILE A 216 -18.59 -24.38 31.79
N ASP A 217 -19.39 -25.36 31.40
CA ASP A 217 -20.16 -26.18 32.34
C ASP A 217 -19.24 -27.06 33.20
N ALA A 218 -18.19 -27.64 32.62
CA ALA A 218 -17.16 -28.35 33.38
C ALA A 218 -16.46 -27.44 34.41
N ALA A 219 -16.20 -26.19 34.06
CA ALA A 219 -15.63 -25.20 34.98
C ALA A 219 -16.60 -24.80 36.10
N ARG A 220 -17.91 -24.68 35.82
CA ARG A 220 -18.95 -24.45 36.84
C ARG A 220 -19.05 -25.60 37.82
N ASP A 221 -19.02 -26.83 37.32
CA ASP A 221 -19.04 -28.03 38.14
C ASP A 221 -17.81 -28.11 39.05
N ALA A 222 -16.62 -27.79 38.53
CA ALA A 222 -15.39 -27.74 39.33
C ALA A 222 -15.49 -26.69 40.47
N VAL A 223 -16.05 -25.51 40.21
CA VAL A 223 -16.31 -24.50 41.24
C VAL A 223 -17.30 -25.01 42.29
N ALA A 224 -18.36 -25.71 41.88
CA ALA A 224 -19.37 -26.26 42.78
C ALA A 224 -18.78 -27.33 43.71
N VAL A 225 -17.99 -28.27 43.16
CA VAL A 225 -17.33 -29.34 43.92
C VAL A 225 -16.39 -28.78 45.00
N VAL A 226 -15.56 -27.80 44.65
CA VAL A 226 -14.63 -27.19 45.62
C VAL A 226 -15.38 -26.35 46.65
N ALA A 227 -16.45 -25.66 46.27
CA ALA A 227 -17.28 -24.91 47.20
C ALA A 227 -17.97 -25.83 48.23
N ASP A 228 -18.49 -26.98 47.81
CA ASP A 228 -19.11 -27.97 48.69
C ASP A 228 -18.09 -28.57 49.66
N ARG A 229 -16.86 -28.85 49.19
CA ARG A 229 -15.76 -29.29 50.05
C ARG A 229 -15.42 -28.26 51.14
N VAL A 230 -15.35 -26.98 50.78
CA VAL A 230 -15.09 -25.90 51.76
C VAL A 230 -16.23 -25.77 52.77
N ARG A 231 -17.50 -25.93 52.35
CA ARG A 231 -18.66 -25.93 53.26
C ARG A 231 -18.61 -27.12 54.22
N ALA A 232 -18.35 -28.33 53.73
CA ALA A 232 -18.23 -29.52 54.57
C ALA A 232 -17.10 -29.39 55.63
N LEU A 233 -15.97 -28.77 55.26
CA LEU A 233 -14.90 -28.47 56.23
C LEU A 233 -15.38 -27.50 57.32
N LYS A 234 -16.13 -26.46 56.95
CA LYS A 234 -16.70 -25.50 57.91
C LYS A 234 -17.77 -26.12 58.81
N ASP A 235 -18.62 -26.97 58.27
CA ASP A 235 -19.67 -27.68 59.02
C ASP A 235 -19.07 -28.69 60.01
N SER A 236 -17.86 -29.20 59.74
CA SER A 236 -17.09 -30.02 60.68
C SER A 236 -16.45 -29.25 61.85
N GLY A 237 -16.69 -27.94 61.94
CA GLY A 237 -16.20 -27.06 63.01
C GLY A 237 -14.87 -26.39 62.71
N LYS A 238 -14.33 -26.51 61.48
CA LYS A 238 -13.11 -25.79 61.06
C LYS A 238 -13.43 -24.35 60.70
N SER A 239 -12.46 -23.49 60.99
CA SER A 239 -12.54 -22.05 60.78
C SER A 239 -11.71 -21.63 59.56
N ASN A 240 -11.85 -20.37 59.14
CA ASN A 240 -10.99 -19.79 58.10
C ASN A 240 -9.50 -19.65 58.53
N ALA A 241 -9.17 -19.94 59.79
CA ALA A 241 -7.79 -19.94 60.28
C ALA A 241 -7.07 -21.27 59.98
N ASP A 242 -7.81 -22.34 59.70
CA ASP A 242 -7.28 -23.67 59.41
C ASP A 242 -6.73 -23.76 57.99
N GLU A 243 -5.53 -24.31 57.84
CA GLU A 243 -4.75 -24.31 56.58
C GLU A 243 -5.48 -25.00 55.43
N ASP A 244 -6.23 -26.04 55.73
CA ASP A 244 -7.04 -26.81 54.79
C ASP A 244 -8.30 -26.07 54.33
N VAL A 245 -8.86 -25.17 55.16
CA VAL A 245 -9.93 -24.25 54.73
C VAL A 245 -9.33 -23.12 53.88
N LYS A 246 -8.16 -22.59 54.24
CA LYS A 246 -7.46 -21.56 53.44
C LYS A 246 -7.09 -22.07 52.05
N ALA A 247 -6.52 -23.27 51.97
CA ALA A 247 -6.16 -23.90 50.71
C ALA A 247 -7.39 -24.11 49.80
N GLY A 248 -8.49 -24.62 50.35
CA GLY A 248 -9.73 -24.79 49.60
C GLY A 248 -10.38 -23.48 49.15
N VAL A 249 -10.30 -22.41 49.95
CA VAL A 249 -10.77 -21.07 49.55
C VAL A 249 -9.89 -20.47 48.45
N GLN A 250 -8.56 -20.66 48.52
CA GLN A 250 -7.64 -20.17 47.49
C GLN A 250 -7.85 -20.89 46.15
N GLU A 251 -8.05 -22.21 46.18
CA GLU A 251 -8.44 -23.01 45.02
C GLU A 251 -9.76 -22.52 44.42
N LEU A 252 -10.77 -22.28 45.26
CA LEU A 252 -12.07 -21.75 44.83
C LEU A 252 -11.95 -20.37 44.16
N ILE A 253 -11.12 -19.48 44.68
CA ILE A 253 -10.87 -18.15 44.08
C ILE A 253 -10.23 -18.31 42.69
N SER A 254 -9.25 -19.19 42.55
CA SER A 254 -8.59 -19.43 41.26
C SER A 254 -9.53 -20.02 40.21
N LEU A 255 -10.38 -20.97 40.60
CA LEU A 255 -11.37 -21.57 39.70
C LEU A 255 -12.46 -20.57 39.29
N LYS A 256 -12.93 -19.72 40.22
CA LYS A 256 -13.88 -18.65 39.89
C LYS A 256 -13.29 -17.63 38.93
N ALA A 257 -12.04 -17.21 39.14
CA ALA A 257 -11.37 -16.30 38.22
C ALA A 257 -11.21 -16.91 36.81
N THR A 258 -10.97 -18.22 36.74
CA THR A 258 -10.88 -18.96 35.47
C THR A 258 -12.24 -19.05 34.78
N LEU A 259 -13.30 -19.37 35.51
CA LEU A 259 -14.68 -19.40 35.00
C LEU A 259 -15.13 -18.01 34.51
N GLU A 260 -14.88 -16.95 35.28
CA GLU A 260 -15.19 -15.58 34.88
C GLU A 260 -14.44 -15.18 33.59
N ALA A 261 -13.18 -15.60 33.44
CA ALA A 261 -12.41 -15.37 32.22
C ALA A 261 -12.99 -16.13 31.01
N MET A 262 -13.44 -17.38 31.21
CA MET A 262 -14.08 -18.21 30.17
C MET A 262 -15.44 -17.65 29.75
N GLU A 263 -16.30 -17.27 30.71
CA GLU A 263 -17.61 -16.65 30.44
C GLU A 263 -17.46 -15.28 29.78
N ALA A 264 -16.47 -14.48 30.17
CA ALA A 264 -16.14 -13.22 29.50
C ALA A 264 -15.56 -13.42 28.09
N ALA A 265 -14.84 -14.52 27.82
CA ALA A 265 -14.36 -14.87 26.48
C ALA A 265 -15.50 -15.37 25.57
N ALA A 266 -16.44 -16.16 26.11
CA ALA A 266 -17.62 -16.61 25.39
C ALA A 266 -18.57 -15.46 25.05
N SER A 267 -18.80 -14.54 26.00
CA SER A 267 -19.67 -13.37 25.78
C SER A 267 -19.14 -12.43 24.70
N ARG A 268 -17.81 -12.24 24.63
CA ARG A 268 -17.15 -11.47 23.56
C ARG A 268 -17.29 -12.09 22.18
N ASN A 269 -17.39 -13.43 22.08
CA ASN A 269 -17.62 -14.11 20.82
C ASN A 269 -19.06 -14.00 20.33
N ILE A 270 -20.04 -14.04 21.23
CA ILE A 270 -21.47 -13.92 20.88
C ILE A 270 -21.78 -12.51 20.37
N GLU A 271 -21.21 -11.46 21.00
CA GLU A 271 -21.34 -10.09 20.51
C GLU A 271 -20.53 -9.85 19.21
N GLY A 272 -19.47 -10.62 18.99
CA GLY A 272 -18.65 -10.56 17.77
C GLY A 272 -19.24 -11.29 16.57
N SER A 273 -19.87 -12.46 16.74
CA SER A 273 -20.21 -13.36 15.62
C SER A 273 -21.41 -12.90 14.77
N ASP A 274 -22.41 -12.25 15.36
CA ASP A 274 -23.62 -11.81 14.64
C ASP A 274 -23.45 -10.48 13.89
N GLN A 275 -22.39 -9.70 14.19
CA GLN A 275 -22.11 -8.43 13.53
C GLN A 275 -20.90 -8.45 12.59
N THR A 276 -19.97 -9.40 12.73
CA THR A 276 -18.71 -9.39 11.94
C THR A 276 -18.77 -10.15 10.63
N GLY A 277 -19.54 -11.24 10.53
CA GLY A 277 -19.61 -12.05 9.30
C GLY A 277 -20.30 -11.34 8.13
N VAL A 278 -21.43 -10.68 8.39
CA VAL A 278 -22.16 -9.87 7.39
C VAL A 278 -21.35 -8.60 7.06
N ASN A 279 -20.68 -8.02 8.05
CA ASN A 279 -19.88 -6.82 7.84
C ASN A 279 -18.59 -7.09 7.04
N ALA A 280 -17.93 -8.24 7.21
CA ALA A 280 -16.66 -8.53 6.52
C ALA A 280 -16.83 -8.76 4.99
N GLU A 281 -17.88 -9.47 4.58
CA GLU A 281 -18.18 -9.66 3.15
C GLU A 281 -18.61 -8.35 2.48
N GLU A 282 -19.47 -7.56 3.13
CA GLU A 282 -19.90 -6.25 2.64
C GLU A 282 -18.73 -5.24 2.61
N GLU A 283 -17.84 -5.27 3.61
CA GLU A 283 -16.61 -4.46 3.63
C GLU A 283 -15.65 -4.87 2.51
N LEU A 284 -15.49 -6.17 2.26
CA LEU A 284 -14.66 -6.68 1.18
C LEU A 284 -15.21 -6.26 -0.19
N GLU A 285 -16.52 -6.38 -0.42
CA GLU A 285 -17.17 -5.93 -1.66
C GLU A 285 -17.01 -4.41 -1.83
N SER A 286 -17.21 -3.64 -0.76
CA SER A 286 -16.99 -2.19 -0.76
C SER A 286 -15.55 -1.80 -1.08
N VAL A 287 -14.57 -2.52 -0.52
CA VAL A 287 -13.14 -2.31 -0.81
C VAL A 287 -12.82 -2.68 -2.26
N GLU A 288 -13.38 -3.77 -2.77
CA GLU A 288 -13.16 -4.19 -4.15
C GLU A 288 -13.76 -3.20 -5.16
N GLU A 289 -15.00 -2.74 -4.94
CA GLU A 289 -15.64 -1.72 -5.79
C GLU A 289 -14.84 -0.41 -5.79
N GLU A 290 -14.38 0.03 -4.62
CA GLU A 290 -13.54 1.22 -4.51
C GLU A 290 -12.17 1.01 -5.15
N ALA A 291 -11.58 -0.18 -5.03
CA ALA A 291 -10.33 -0.51 -5.70
C ALA A 291 -10.49 -0.43 -7.23
N ARG A 292 -11.54 -1.03 -7.79
CA ARG A 292 -11.87 -0.95 -9.23
C ARG A 292 -12.02 0.50 -9.69
N ARG A 293 -12.82 1.30 -8.97
CA ARG A 293 -13.00 2.73 -9.25
C ARG A 293 -11.67 3.48 -9.19
N SER A 294 -10.86 3.20 -8.17
CA SER A 294 -9.59 3.91 -7.97
C SER A 294 -8.54 3.59 -9.04
N ILE A 295 -8.51 2.37 -9.59
CA ILE A 295 -7.67 2.01 -10.75
C ILE A 295 -8.02 2.88 -11.96
N GLU A 296 -9.31 3.15 -12.15
CA GLU A 296 -9.80 3.95 -13.27
C GLU A 296 -9.61 5.45 -13.06
N GLU A 297 -9.74 5.93 -11.81
CA GLU A 297 -9.86 7.34 -11.51
C GLU A 297 -8.57 8.00 -10.98
N LEU A 298 -7.72 7.27 -10.25
CA LEU A 298 -6.54 7.85 -9.64
C LEU A 298 -5.52 8.26 -10.70
N PRO A 299 -4.70 9.29 -10.40
CA PRO A 299 -3.54 9.57 -11.23
C PRO A 299 -2.56 8.38 -11.17
N ILE A 300 -1.78 8.19 -12.23
CA ILE A 300 -0.87 7.05 -12.39
C ILE A 300 0.11 6.82 -11.22
N HIS A 301 0.51 7.88 -10.51
CA HIS A 301 1.39 7.78 -9.34
C HIS A 301 0.68 7.31 -8.06
N GLY A 302 -0.64 7.29 -8.05
CA GLY A 302 -1.47 6.71 -6.98
C GLY A 302 -1.93 5.28 -7.28
N LEU A 303 -1.49 4.69 -8.39
CA LEU A 303 -1.76 3.29 -8.73
C LEU A 303 -0.63 2.39 -8.21
N PRO A 304 -0.90 1.09 -8.00
CA PRO A 304 0.12 0.13 -7.62
C PRO A 304 1.24 0.09 -8.66
N GLU A 305 2.48 -0.01 -8.19
CA GLU A 305 3.65 -0.11 -9.06
C GLU A 305 3.68 -1.49 -9.72
N ARG A 306 3.73 -1.54 -11.06
CA ARG A 306 3.74 -2.79 -11.84
C ARG A 306 4.97 -2.86 -12.73
N PHE A 307 6.15 -2.90 -12.08
CA PHE A 307 7.43 -2.83 -12.78
C PHE A 307 8.03 -4.21 -13.10
N VAL A 308 8.52 -4.35 -14.33
CA VAL A 308 9.42 -5.43 -14.73
C VAL A 308 10.74 -4.80 -15.20
N ARG A 309 11.87 -5.28 -14.66
CA ARG A 309 13.20 -4.76 -15.01
C ARG A 309 14.01 -5.82 -15.75
N PHE A 310 14.75 -5.38 -16.76
CA PHE A 310 15.65 -6.21 -17.54
C PHE A 310 17.06 -5.64 -17.46
N LYS A 311 18.00 -6.38 -16.87
CA LYS A 311 19.42 -6.03 -16.92
C LYS A 311 20.00 -6.59 -18.21
N CYS A 312 20.48 -5.69 -19.07
CA CYS A 312 21.07 -6.05 -20.34
C CYS A 312 22.60 -6.00 -20.24
N SER A 313 23.29 -6.95 -20.87
CA SER A 313 24.75 -6.99 -20.86
C SER A 313 25.39 -5.88 -21.68
N ASP A 314 24.64 -5.30 -22.62
CA ASP A 314 25.09 -4.20 -23.47
C ASP A 314 23.94 -3.31 -23.97
N ARG A 315 24.32 -2.13 -24.47
CA ARG A 315 23.41 -1.12 -25.02
C ARG A 315 22.65 -1.56 -26.27
N ALA A 316 23.20 -2.46 -27.08
CA ALA A 316 22.52 -2.93 -28.29
C ALA A 316 21.36 -3.86 -27.92
N MET A 317 21.58 -4.75 -26.96
CA MET A 317 20.55 -5.59 -26.35
C MET A 317 19.44 -4.73 -25.73
N ALA A 318 19.78 -3.76 -24.87
CA ALA A 318 18.80 -2.89 -24.24
C ALA A 318 17.92 -2.16 -25.28
N LYS A 319 18.54 -1.61 -26.33
CA LYS A 319 17.81 -0.93 -27.42
C LYS A 319 16.91 -1.87 -28.22
N SER A 320 17.38 -3.07 -28.53
CA SER A 320 16.61 -4.06 -29.28
C SER A 320 15.40 -4.52 -28.46
N LEU A 321 15.63 -4.88 -27.20
CA LEU A 321 14.61 -5.35 -26.27
C LEU A 321 13.57 -4.26 -25.98
N SER A 322 14.00 -3.03 -25.64
CA SER A 322 13.08 -1.92 -25.37
C SER A 322 12.20 -1.61 -26.58
N LYS A 323 12.76 -1.70 -27.79
CA LYS A 323 12.02 -1.47 -29.03
C LYS A 323 10.99 -2.57 -29.25
N ALA A 324 11.38 -3.84 -29.10
CA ALA A 324 10.47 -4.98 -29.22
C ALA A 324 9.30 -4.85 -28.24
N ILE A 325 9.57 -4.58 -26.96
CA ILE A 325 8.55 -4.38 -25.93
C ILE A 325 7.63 -3.21 -26.28
N SER A 326 8.17 -2.08 -26.74
CA SER A 326 7.35 -0.91 -27.10
C SER A 326 6.41 -1.13 -28.28
N GLN A 327 6.66 -2.17 -29.08
CA GLN A 327 5.86 -2.54 -30.25
C GLN A 327 4.87 -3.67 -29.96
N GLU A 328 5.02 -4.36 -28.83
CA GLU A 328 4.11 -5.41 -28.38
C GLU A 328 2.84 -4.79 -27.79
N ASP A 329 1.68 -5.23 -28.27
CA ASP A 329 0.41 -4.88 -27.65
C ASP A 329 0.10 -5.83 -26.50
N LEU A 330 0.41 -5.39 -25.27
CA LEU A 330 0.14 -6.15 -24.05
C LEU A 330 -1.29 -5.97 -23.54
N SER A 331 -2.08 -5.05 -24.11
CA SER A 331 -3.44 -4.78 -23.64
C SER A 331 -4.37 -6.01 -23.67
N PRO A 332 -4.30 -6.95 -24.63
CA PRO A 332 -5.13 -8.15 -24.62
C PRO A 332 -4.76 -9.15 -23.52
N LEU A 333 -3.55 -9.01 -22.93
CA LEU A 333 -3.06 -9.84 -21.82
C LEU A 333 -3.36 -9.23 -20.44
N CYS A 334 -4.05 -8.08 -20.44
CA CYS A 334 -4.47 -7.33 -19.27
C CYS A 334 -6.00 -7.40 -19.17
N LEU A 335 -6.53 -8.07 -18.16
CA LEU A 335 -7.98 -8.28 -17.97
C LEU A 335 -8.53 -7.47 -16.79
#